data_AF-D6XYW8-F1
#
_entry.id   AF-D6XYW8-F1
#
_cell.length_a   1.000
_cell.length_b   1.000
_cell.length_c   1.000
_cell.angle_alpha   90.00
_cell.angle_beta   90.00
_cell.angle_gamma   90.00
#
_symmetry.space_group_name_H-M   'P 1'
#
loop_
_entity.id
_entity.type
_entity.pdbx_description
1 polymer ?
#
loop_
_entity_poly.entity_id
_entity_poly.type
_entity_poly.pdbx_seq_one_letter_code
_entity_poly.pdbx_strand_id
1 'polypeptide(L)'
;MSFISKTVSMIGLAIGVITIVAFSLTFVPAANVEVQSFTALLWFAGGVLLWIIPLQVIDALKLVRVQRRIRRIIYPYLVNAVQVGAFVYYVVQLEARVSGVVFSGVGLVLFSFAIVLIARGVYRLISRRVADELGPRVRVQ
;
A
#
# COMPACT_ATOMS: atom_id res chain seq x y z
N MET A 1 -23.64 4.53 -14.45
CA MET A 1 -22.72 3.58 -13.81
C MET A 1 -22.92 3.63 -12.30
N SER A 2 -23.42 2.54 -11.70
CA SER A 2 -23.74 2.50 -10.26
C SER A 2 -22.47 2.63 -9.41
N PHE A 3 -22.61 3.10 -8.18
CA PHE A 3 -21.52 3.20 -7.20
C PHE A 3 -20.71 1.89 -7.08
N ILE A 4 -21.41 0.75 -7.13
CA ILE A 4 -20.83 -0.59 -7.06
C ILE A 4 -19.85 -0.84 -8.22
N SER A 5 -20.20 -0.46 -9.45
CA SER A 5 -19.33 -0.71 -10.61
C SER A 5 -18.02 0.09 -10.53
N LYS A 6 -18.06 1.30 -9.95
CA LYS A 6 -16.88 2.12 -9.73
C LYS A 6 -15.97 1.50 -8.67
N THR A 7 -16.53 1.03 -7.56
CA THR A 7 -15.76 0.37 -6.49
C THR A 7 -15.09 -0.90 -6.96
N VAL A 8 -15.80 -1.75 -7.71
CA VAL A 8 -15.23 -2.98 -8.28
C VAL A 8 -14.09 -2.68 -9.24
N SER A 9 -14.24 -1.66 -10.10
CA SER A 9 -13.18 -1.23 -11.02
C SER A 9 -11.93 -0.73 -10.29
N MET A 10 -12.10 0.06 -9.22
CA MET A 10 -10.97 0.54 -8.40
C MET A 10 -10.23 -0.60 -7.71
N ILE A 11 -10.96 -1.57 -7.15
CA ILE A 11 -10.37 -2.77 -6.54
C ILE A 11 -9.59 -3.58 -7.57
N GLY A 12 -10.19 -3.83 -8.74
CA GLY A 12 -9.52 -4.56 -9.82
C GLY A 12 -8.24 -3.87 -10.30
N LEU A 13 -8.27 -2.55 -10.43
CA LEU A 13 -7.09 -1.76 -10.79
C LEU A 13 -6.00 -1.86 -9.71
N ALA A 14 -6.37 -1.79 -8.43
CA ALA A 14 -5.42 -1.91 -7.33
C ALA A 14 -4.75 -3.29 -7.29
N ILE A 15 -5.52 -4.37 -7.46
CA ILE A 15 -4.98 -5.74 -7.59
C ILE A 15 -4.06 -5.83 -8.80
N GLY A 16 -4.46 -5.26 -9.94
CA GLY A 16 -3.65 -5.22 -11.16
C GLY A 16 -2.30 -4.53 -10.94
N VAL A 17 -2.27 -3.38 -10.27
CA VAL A 17 -1.02 -2.67 -9.95
C VAL A 17 -0.12 -3.52 -9.06
N ILE A 18 -0.65 -4.14 -8.02
CA ILE A 18 0.14 -5.00 -7.10
C ILE A 18 0.69 -6.22 -7.86
N THR A 19 -0.11 -6.82 -8.73
CA THR A 19 0.27 -7.95 -9.59
C THR A 19 1.41 -7.55 -10.53
N ILE A 20 1.32 -6.38 -11.17
CA ILE A 20 2.37 -5.85 -12.06
C ILE A 20 3.66 -5.62 -11.28
N VAL A 21 3.59 -5.10 -10.04
CA VAL A 21 4.77 -4.88 -9.20
C VAL A 21 5.41 -6.20 -8.79
N ALA A 22 4.63 -7.21 -8.40
CA ALA A 22 5.16 -8.53 -8.06
C ALA A 22 5.77 -9.21 -9.29
N PHE A 23 5.10 -9.13 -10.45
CA PHE A 23 5.59 -9.72 -11.69
C PHE A 23 6.83 -9.00 -12.22
N SER A 24 6.91 -7.68 -12.10
CA SER A 24 8.08 -6.94 -12.60
C SER A 24 9.37 -7.30 -11.85
N LEU A 25 9.27 -7.73 -10.59
CA LEU A 25 10.41 -8.20 -9.80
C LEU A 25 10.99 -9.52 -10.32
N THR A 26 10.26 -10.30 -11.12
CA THR A 26 10.81 -11.50 -11.77
C THR A 26 11.92 -11.16 -12.77
N PHE A 27 11.92 -9.94 -13.32
CA PHE A 27 12.97 -9.46 -14.22
C PHE A 27 14.20 -8.92 -13.49
N VAL A 28 14.19 -8.85 -12.16
CA VAL A 28 15.32 -8.38 -11.35
C VAL A 28 16.12 -9.62 -10.90
N PRO A 29 17.32 -9.88 -11.46
CA PRO A 29 18.06 -11.11 -11.18
C PRO A 29 18.41 -11.29 -9.70
N ALA A 30 18.67 -10.20 -8.99
CA ALA A 30 18.98 -10.22 -7.56
C ALA A 30 17.75 -10.50 -6.67
N ALA A 31 16.53 -10.38 -7.20
CA ALA A 31 15.30 -10.52 -6.43
C ALA A 31 14.83 -11.98 -6.33
N ASN A 32 15.26 -12.87 -7.25
CA ASN A 32 14.91 -14.29 -7.27
C ASN A 32 13.45 -14.54 -6.89
N VAL A 33 12.54 -14.02 -7.72
CA VAL A 33 11.09 -14.16 -7.53
C VAL A 33 10.60 -15.18 -8.55
N GLU A 34 10.02 -16.26 -8.06
CA GLU A 34 9.43 -17.31 -8.90
C GLU A 34 7.91 -17.28 -8.80
N VAL A 35 7.26 -17.08 -9.94
CA VAL A 35 5.80 -17.12 -10.05
C VAL A 35 5.41 -18.42 -10.74
N GLN A 36 4.86 -19.35 -9.97
CA GLN A 36 4.45 -20.67 -10.48
C GLN A 36 3.02 -20.63 -11.05
N SER A 37 2.16 -19.74 -10.55
CA SER A 37 0.78 -19.61 -11.01
C SER A 37 0.31 -18.16 -10.99
N PHE A 38 -0.30 -17.73 -12.10
CA PHE A 38 -0.92 -16.41 -12.19
C PHE A 38 -2.11 -16.27 -11.23
N THR A 39 -2.85 -17.36 -10.98
CA THR A 39 -3.93 -17.38 -10.00
C THR A 39 -3.40 -17.15 -8.59
N ALA A 40 -2.27 -17.79 -8.23
CA ALA A 40 -1.60 -17.56 -6.94
C ALA A 40 -1.13 -16.11 -6.80
N LEU A 41 -0.61 -15.52 -7.88
CA LEU A 41 -0.21 -14.12 -7.92
C LEU A 41 -1.39 -13.16 -7.67
N LEU A 42 -2.56 -13.44 -8.25
CA LEU A 42 -3.77 -12.65 -8.02
C LEU A 42 -4.28 -12.79 -6.57
N TRP A 43 -4.24 -14.00 -6.00
CA TRP A 43 -4.60 -14.22 -4.59
C TRP A 43 -3.64 -13.49 -3.65
N PHE A 44 -2.35 -13.55 -3.92
CA PHE A 44 -1.33 -12.80 -3.19
C PHE A 44 -1.60 -11.29 -3.28
N ALA A 45 -1.83 -10.76 -4.49
CA ALA A 45 -2.15 -9.35 -4.69
C ALA A 45 -3.44 -8.92 -3.97
N GLY A 46 -4.47 -9.78 -3.96
CA GLY A 46 -5.70 -9.57 -3.20
C GLY A 46 -5.47 -9.53 -1.69
N GLY A 47 -4.62 -10.41 -1.16
CA GLY A 47 -4.23 -10.41 0.25
C GLY A 47 -3.45 -9.14 0.64
N VAL A 48 -2.49 -8.73 -0.20
CA VAL A 48 -1.75 -7.47 0.00
C VAL A 48 -2.70 -6.27 0.01
N LEU A 49 -3.68 -6.22 -0.90
CA LEU A 49 -4.68 -5.15 -0.93
C LEU A 49 -5.49 -5.07 0.37
N LEU A 50 -5.84 -6.21 0.96
CA LEU A 50 -6.60 -6.28 2.20
C LEU A 50 -5.87 -5.59 3.36
N TRP A 51 -4.54 -5.63 3.35
CA TRP A 51 -3.69 -4.94 4.33
C TRP A 51 -3.54 -3.43 4.10
N ILE A 52 -3.78 -2.94 2.88
CA ILE A 52 -3.73 -1.50 2.58
C ILE A 52 -4.82 -0.74 3.36
N ILE A 53 -5.96 -1.39 3.67
CA ILE A 53 -7.06 -0.78 4.43
C ILE A 53 -6.62 -0.41 5.87
N PRO A 54 -6.09 -1.33 6.70
CA PRO A 54 -5.52 -0.99 8.01
C PRO A 54 -4.47 0.13 7.96
N LEU A 55 -3.60 0.11 6.95
CA LEU A 55 -2.59 1.16 6.75
C LEU A 55 -3.22 2.54 6.62
N GLN A 56 -4.28 2.67 5.82
CA GLN A 56 -4.96 3.96 5.61
C GLN A 56 -5.75 4.41 6.84
N VAL A 57 -6.34 3.50 7.61
CA VAL A 57 -7.06 3.84 8.86
C VAL A 57 -6.09 4.40 9.90
N ILE A 58 -4.93 3.78 10.08
CA ILE A 58 -3.91 4.26 11.04
C ILE A 58 -3.35 5.62 10.60
N ASP A 59 -3.15 5.83 9.29
CA ASP A 59 -2.73 7.13 8.77
C ASP A 59 -3.80 8.22 8.96
N ALA A 60 -5.08 7.87 8.80
CA ALA A 60 -6.18 8.78 9.11
C ALA A 60 -6.24 9.15 10.60
N LEU A 61 -5.93 8.21 11.51
CA LEU A 61 -5.85 8.48 12.94
C LEU A 61 -4.73 9.48 13.30
N LYS A 62 -3.66 9.56 12.50
CA LYS A 62 -2.59 10.57 12.69
C LYS A 62 -3.07 12.01 12.41
N LEU A 63 -4.17 12.19 11.67
CA LEU A 63 -4.75 13.52 11.40
C LEU A 63 -5.51 14.09 12.61
N VAL A 64 -5.85 13.26 13.60
CA VAL A 64 -6.55 13.70 14.82
C VAL A 64 -5.58 14.54 15.68
N ARG A 65 -5.89 15.84 15.85
CA ARG A 65 -5.04 16.89 16.45
C ARG A 65 -4.80 16.78 17.97
N VAL A 66 -4.53 15.58 18.51
CA VAL A 66 -4.50 15.35 19.98
C VAL A 66 -3.11 15.50 20.62
N GLN A 67 -2.01 15.76 19.88
CA GLN A 67 -0.66 15.58 20.45
C GLN A 67 0.20 16.85 20.65
N ARG A 68 0.82 16.94 21.85
CA ARG A 68 1.78 17.98 22.32
C ARG A 68 3.07 18.04 21.46
N ARG A 69 3.71 19.22 21.38
CA ARG A 69 4.80 19.62 20.44
C ARG A 69 5.93 18.58 20.22
N ILE A 70 6.43 17.94 21.27
CA ILE A 70 7.53 16.94 21.16
C ILE A 70 7.02 15.60 20.58
N ARG A 71 5.82 15.16 21.00
CA ARG A 71 5.20 13.94 20.45
C ARG A 71 4.87 14.09 18.97
N ARG A 72 4.62 15.32 18.49
CA ARG A 72 4.33 15.59 17.07
C ARG A 72 5.47 15.24 16.11
N ILE A 73 6.72 15.20 16.58
CA ILE A 73 7.89 14.92 15.73
C ILE A 73 8.18 13.42 15.72
N ILE A 74 8.30 12.77 16.88
CA ILE A 74 8.77 11.37 16.95
C ILE A 74 7.65 10.37 16.63
N TYR A 75 6.43 10.64 17.13
CA TYR A 75 5.28 9.73 16.99
C TYR A 75 4.96 9.34 15.54
N PRO A 76 4.92 10.26 14.55
CA PRO A 76 4.61 9.86 13.18
C PRO A 76 5.67 8.94 12.56
N TYR A 77 6.95 9.11 12.89
CA TYR A 77 8.01 8.22 12.40
C TYR A 77 7.96 6.84 13.05
N LEU A 78 7.69 6.79 14.36
CA LEU A 78 7.58 5.51 15.10
C LEU A 78 6.38 4.70 14.63
N VAL A 79 5.22 5.34 14.45
CA VAL A 79 4.03 4.65 13.91
C VAL A 79 4.27 4.20 12.47
N ASN A 80 4.94 4.99 11.63
CA ASN A 80 5.34 4.55 10.29
C ASN A 80 6.25 3.32 10.33
N ALA A 81 7.26 3.32 11.21
CA ALA A 81 8.17 2.18 11.34
C ALA A 81 7.43 0.91 11.76
N VAL A 82 6.53 1.01 12.74
CA VAL A 82 5.69 -0.11 13.18
C VAL A 82 4.76 -0.58 12.06
N GLN A 83 4.13 0.34 11.33
CA GLN A 83 3.27 -0.01 10.19
C GLN A 83 4.02 -0.74 9.08
N VAL A 84 5.20 -0.24 8.69
CA VAL A 84 6.03 -0.87 7.66
C VAL A 84 6.53 -2.22 8.14
N GLY A 85 7.00 -2.33 9.39
CA GLY A 85 7.42 -3.60 9.98
C GLY A 85 6.29 -4.62 10.04
N ALA A 86 5.11 -4.22 10.50
CA ALA A 86 3.92 -5.07 10.54
C ALA A 86 3.45 -5.48 9.13
N PHE A 87 3.57 -4.58 8.15
CA PHE A 87 3.28 -4.90 6.75
C PHE A 87 4.26 -5.93 6.19
N VAL A 88 5.56 -5.74 6.36
CA VAL A 88 6.57 -6.71 5.92
C VAL A 88 6.31 -8.07 6.56
N TYR A 89 6.06 -8.11 7.88
CA TYR A 89 5.70 -9.33 8.58
C TYR A 89 4.44 -9.98 8.01
N TYR A 90 3.40 -9.20 7.71
CA TYR A 90 2.18 -9.68 7.09
C TYR A 90 2.45 -10.29 5.71
N VAL A 91 3.25 -9.64 4.86
CA VAL A 91 3.56 -10.13 3.51
C VAL A 91 4.33 -11.44 3.57
N VAL A 92 5.29 -11.58 4.49
CA VAL A 92 6.02 -12.84 4.73
C VAL A 92 5.05 -13.96 5.13
N GLN A 93 4.11 -13.69 6.04
CA GLN A 93 3.10 -14.67 6.45
C GLN A 93 2.12 -14.99 5.33
N LEU A 94 1.82 -14.03 4.45
CA LEU A 94 0.96 -14.22 3.30
C LEU A 94 1.63 -15.11 2.25
N GLU A 95 2.90 -14.87 1.94
CA GLU A 95 3.70 -15.71 1.05
C GLU A 95 3.71 -17.16 1.54
N ALA A 96 3.98 -17.37 2.84
CA ALA A 96 4.02 -18.70 3.44
C ALA A 96 2.67 -19.47 3.34
N ARG A 97 1.56 -18.76 3.14
CA ARG A 97 0.21 -19.33 3.03
C ARG A 97 -0.28 -19.47 1.59
N VAL A 98 0.23 -18.64 0.67
CA VAL A 98 -0.17 -18.64 -0.73
C VAL A 98 0.87 -19.43 -1.53
N SER A 99 0.62 -20.73 -1.69
CA SER A 99 1.46 -21.60 -2.52
C SER A 99 1.39 -21.18 -3.99
N GLY A 100 2.53 -20.86 -4.59
CA GLY A 100 2.66 -20.55 -6.02
C GLY A 100 3.32 -19.21 -6.35
N VAL A 101 3.73 -18.45 -5.33
CA VAL A 101 4.64 -17.31 -5.48
C VAL A 101 5.73 -17.46 -4.42
N VAL A 102 6.99 -17.51 -4.86
CA VAL A 102 8.15 -17.66 -3.98
C VAL A 102 9.01 -16.42 -4.12
N PHE A 103 9.30 -15.77 -3.00
CA PHE A 103 10.19 -14.62 -2.95
C PHE A 103 11.47 -15.01 -2.21
N SER A 104 12.62 -14.60 -2.75
CA SER A 104 13.81 -14.51 -1.90
C SER A 104 13.64 -13.39 -0.87
N GLY A 105 14.42 -13.41 0.22
CA GLY A 105 14.41 -12.33 1.22
C GLY A 105 14.65 -10.94 0.61
N VAL A 106 15.49 -10.84 -0.42
CA VAL A 106 15.72 -9.58 -1.16
C VAL A 106 14.50 -9.20 -1.98
N GLY A 107 13.87 -10.17 -2.66
CA GLY A 107 12.65 -9.95 -3.44
C GLY A 107 11.48 -9.45 -2.58
N LEU A 108 11.30 -10.04 -1.40
CA LEU A 108 10.31 -9.62 -0.40
C LEU A 108 10.52 -8.18 0.08
N VAL A 109 11.78 -7.80 0.34
CA VAL A 109 12.15 -6.44 0.76
C VAL A 109 11.88 -5.44 -0.36
N LEU A 110 12.31 -5.73 -1.59
CA LEU A 110 12.08 -4.88 -2.75
C LEU A 110 10.59 -4.73 -3.06
N PHE A 111 9.84 -5.82 -3.00
CA PHE A 111 8.39 -5.82 -3.16
C PHE A 111 7.71 -4.94 -2.11
N SER A 112 8.01 -5.19 -0.84
CA SER A 112 7.41 -4.44 0.27
C SER A 112 7.74 -2.95 0.17
N PHE A 113 8.98 -2.61 -0.17
CA PHE A 113 9.42 -1.23 -0.37
C PHE A 113 8.66 -0.56 -1.53
N ALA A 114 8.55 -1.23 -2.68
CA ALA A 114 7.82 -0.71 -3.84
C ALA A 114 6.35 -0.46 -3.51
N ILE A 115 5.67 -1.40 -2.85
CA ILE A 115 4.26 -1.25 -2.47
C ILE A 115 4.07 -0.10 -1.48
N VAL A 116 4.94 0.03 -0.47
CA VAL A 116 4.88 1.15 0.49
C VAL A 116 5.04 2.49 -0.24
N LEU A 117 5.99 2.60 -1.18
CA LEU A 117 6.18 3.84 -1.95
C LEU A 117 4.97 4.17 -2.81
N ILE A 118 4.40 3.19 -3.51
CA ILE A 118 3.20 3.38 -4.35
C ILE A 118 2.02 3.79 -3.49
N ALA A 119 1.76 3.09 -2.37
CA ALA A 119 0.66 3.40 -1.47
C ALA A 119 0.75 4.84 -0.93
N ARG A 120 1.95 5.28 -0.52
CA ARG A 120 2.17 6.66 -0.05
C ARG A 120 2.05 7.68 -1.17
N GLY A 121 2.52 7.35 -2.37
CA GLY A 121 2.38 8.19 -3.57
C GLY A 121 0.91 8.42 -3.92
N VAL A 122 0.11 7.35 -3.95
CA VAL A 122 -1.33 7.38 -4.18
C VAL A 122 -2.04 8.18 -3.09
N TYR A 123 -1.75 7.91 -1.82
CA TYR A 123 -2.33 8.66 -0.71
C TYR A 123 -2.06 10.17 -0.82
N ARG A 124 -0.81 10.56 -1.12
CA ARG A 124 -0.43 11.96 -1.30
C ARG A 124 -1.13 12.61 -2.49
N LEU A 125 -1.34 11.87 -3.56
CA LEU A 125 -2.02 12.36 -4.76
C LEU A 125 -3.52 12.58 -4.48
N ILE A 126 -4.16 11.65 -3.79
CA ILE A 126 -5.55 11.77 -3.34
C ILE A 126 -5.69 12.94 -2.37
N SER A 127 -4.82 13.02 -1.35
CA SER A 127 -4.89 14.09 -0.34
C SER A 127 -4.71 15.47 -0.96
N ARG A 128 -3.84 15.60 -1.98
CA ARG A 128 -3.66 16.86 -2.72
C ARG A 128 -4.92 17.24 -3.50
N ARG A 129 -5.49 16.31 -4.27
CA ARG A 129 -6.73 16.57 -5.02
C ARG A 129 -7.89 16.98 -4.11
N VAL A 130 -8.05 16.29 -2.99
CA VAL A 130 -9.07 16.61 -1.99
C VAL A 130 -8.81 17.98 -1.33
N ALA A 131 -7.55 18.32 -1.05
CA ALA A 131 -7.20 19.63 -0.50
C ALA A 131 -7.45 20.77 -1.51
N ASP A 132 -7.18 20.55 -2.80
CA ASP A 132 -7.43 21.51 -3.87
C ASP A 132 -8.94 21.75 -4.06
N GLU A 133 -9.78 20.72 -3.87
CA GLU A 133 -11.25 20.84 -3.92
C GLU A 133 -11.86 21.51 -2.67
N LEU A 134 -11.20 21.41 -1.50
CA LEU A 134 -11.65 21.97 -0.22
C LEU A 134 -11.03 23.34 0.11
N GLY A 135 -10.14 23.87 -0.73
CA GLY A 135 -9.54 25.20 -0.54
C GLY A 135 -10.60 26.31 -0.55
N PRO A 136 -10.54 27.29 0.37
CA PRO A 136 -11.57 28.30 0.47
C PRO A 136 -11.55 29.18 -0.78
N ARG A 137 -12.66 29.18 -1.52
CA ARG A 137 -12.94 30.14 -2.60
C ARG A 137 -13.17 31.53 -2.00
N VAL A 138 -12.20 32.10 -1.28
CA VAL A 138 -12.23 33.53 -0.98
C VAL A 138 -11.80 34.23 -2.26
N ARG A 139 -12.78 34.50 -3.13
CA ARG A 139 -12.67 35.60 -4.08
C ARG A 139 -12.62 36.86 -3.23
N VAL A 140 -11.44 37.43 -3.06
CA VAL A 140 -11.32 38.83 -2.68
C VAL A 140 -11.82 39.61 -3.90
N GLN A 141 -13.05 40.12 -3.81
CA GLN A 141 -13.57 41.18 -4.67
C GLN A 141 -13.49 42.49 -3.90
#